data_AF-A0A971RK75-F1
#
_entry.id   AF-A0A971RK75-F1
#
_cell.length_a   1.000
_cell.length_b   1.000
_cell.length_c   1.000
_cell.angle_alpha   90.00
_cell.angle_beta   90.00
_cell.angle_gamma   90.00
#
_symmetry.space_group_name_H-M   'P 1'
#
loop_
_entity.id
_entity.type
_entity.pdbx_description
1 polymer ?
#
loop_
_entity_poly.entity_id
_entity_poly.type
_entity_poly.pdbx_seq_one_letter_code
_entity_poly.pdbx_strand_id
1 'polypeptide(L)'
;MGELYPFGTAVIVTTAFRNRRLTWPVLLVAAVSSYFFGPAADYSRLLLFLFIGLAATFYPSLSSNSSLTQATLAPLATVLVRGLYLTIWQPSFYGWVLIFFEALLAWGLTMIFLEVSTARRQEERILGGGLFLLGVLLGVQDWQLGVFSLQGLLSYYLLVLFALAGGAGAGAVVGTVVGFLPSLSQLTNPAMAGLLALAGLTAGSLRGLGKAGVISGFLLAHLLLANFFLGPDSVTNTLREGGLVALALLLTPVSLVSSLKEYLLTPVVRQPGLTANDKHIKLKNALKSLAQSLKSYSFDASPWEAIRHAVRATCRGCPAGKVCWELEGEQMASMMQDLLQRKSQGLLTSADIPEWLASRCSRSRELLAALTVQLDKFREHPAEKELNNWLASTFEALAAMIVEPYTQQEVASKDSGAENNQWQVKVGTAAIPRYQSDIIGDAYLASRLTPDKQLVALADGMGGGCEAADTSNTALELVRDLLSAGFPMDVALQTVNRVLLLRSGKEIFTTLDLAVINSAAGIMELFKLGACPSFVRRDGMVKILSRHSLPVGILEEFQVEPIQEDL
;
A
#
# COMPACT_ATOMS: atom_id res chain seq x y z
N MET A 1 -0.03 -18.71 -16.63
CA MET A 1 0.67 -18.86 -15.34
C MET A 1 1.18 -20.30 -15.28
N GLY A 2 2.37 -20.57 -15.82
CA GLY A 2 2.77 -21.96 -16.07
C GLY A 2 1.73 -22.67 -16.95
N GLU A 3 1.23 -23.84 -16.52
CA GLU A 3 0.29 -24.68 -17.28
C GLU A 3 -1.20 -24.25 -17.17
N LEU A 4 -1.52 -23.23 -16.39
CA LEU A 4 -2.89 -22.74 -16.15
C LEU A 4 -3.25 -21.52 -17.01
N TYR A 5 -4.38 -21.59 -17.72
CA TYR A 5 -4.84 -20.55 -18.67
C TYR A 5 -6.31 -20.10 -18.45
N PRO A 6 -6.66 -19.58 -17.26
CA PRO A 6 -8.06 -19.28 -16.90
C PRO A 6 -8.64 -18.01 -17.54
N PHE A 7 -7.80 -17.12 -18.07
CA PHE A 7 -8.23 -15.82 -18.59
C PHE A 7 -9.03 -15.93 -19.89
N GLY A 8 -8.61 -16.80 -20.82
CA GLY A 8 -9.29 -16.98 -22.10
C GLY A 8 -10.75 -17.42 -21.91
N THR A 9 -10.97 -18.41 -21.06
CA THR A 9 -12.30 -18.89 -20.69
C THR A 9 -13.14 -17.79 -20.03
N ALA A 10 -12.56 -17.03 -19.09
CA ALA A 10 -13.29 -16.00 -18.37
C ALA A 10 -13.74 -14.84 -19.28
N VAL A 11 -12.88 -14.40 -20.20
CA VAL A 11 -13.21 -13.32 -21.13
C VAL A 11 -14.25 -13.76 -22.18
N ILE A 12 -14.15 -14.98 -22.71
CA ILE A 12 -15.12 -15.51 -23.67
C ILE A 12 -16.51 -15.64 -23.01
N VAL A 13 -16.59 -16.16 -21.79
CA VAL A 13 -17.87 -16.29 -21.07
C VAL A 13 -18.46 -14.91 -20.74
N THR A 14 -17.66 -13.98 -20.24
CA THR A 14 -18.12 -12.61 -19.96
C THR A 14 -18.65 -11.91 -21.22
N THR A 15 -17.92 -12.00 -22.33
CA THR A 15 -18.32 -11.39 -23.60
C THR A 15 -19.53 -12.07 -24.24
N ALA A 16 -19.69 -13.38 -24.07
CA ALA A 16 -20.87 -14.12 -24.51
C ALA A 16 -22.15 -13.58 -23.87
N PHE A 17 -22.13 -13.27 -22.57
CA PHE A 17 -23.28 -12.73 -21.85
C PHE A 17 -23.46 -11.23 -22.03
N ARG A 18 -22.38 -10.46 -22.16
CA ARG A 18 -22.47 -8.99 -22.23
C ARG A 18 -22.65 -8.45 -23.64
N ASN A 19 -21.95 -9.02 -24.61
CA ASN A 19 -21.91 -8.48 -25.97
C ASN A 19 -21.71 -9.59 -27.02
N ARG A 20 -22.81 -10.27 -27.34
CA ARG A 20 -22.84 -11.48 -28.19
C ARG A 20 -22.24 -11.32 -29.60
N ARG A 21 -22.18 -10.08 -30.11
CA ARG A 21 -21.55 -9.76 -31.40
C ARG A 21 -20.02 -9.83 -31.35
N LEU A 22 -19.42 -9.60 -30.19
CA LEU A 22 -17.97 -9.60 -29.98
C LEU A 22 -17.43 -10.98 -29.56
N THR A 23 -18.29 -11.95 -29.27
CA THR A 23 -17.90 -13.28 -28.77
C THR A 23 -17.06 -14.07 -29.78
N TRP A 24 -17.44 -14.09 -31.06
CA TRP A 24 -16.67 -14.77 -32.11
C TRP A 24 -15.31 -14.13 -32.41
N PRO A 25 -15.20 -12.78 -32.53
CA PRO A 25 -13.90 -12.11 -32.61
C PRO A 25 -12.98 -12.44 -31.43
N VAL A 26 -13.49 -12.39 -30.20
CA VAL A 26 -12.72 -12.69 -28.99
C VAL A 26 -12.29 -14.16 -28.94
N LEU A 27 -13.17 -15.07 -29.34
CA LEU A 27 -12.88 -16.50 -29.47
C LEU A 27 -11.78 -16.75 -30.49
N LEU A 28 -11.82 -16.08 -31.66
CA LEU A 28 -10.78 -16.20 -32.68
C LEU A 28 -9.43 -15.74 -32.16
N VAL A 29 -9.37 -14.59 -31.46
CA VAL A 29 -8.14 -14.11 -30.83
C VAL A 29 -7.61 -15.11 -29.80
N ALA A 30 -8.48 -15.63 -28.93
CA ALA A 30 -8.11 -16.63 -27.93
C ALA A 30 -7.63 -17.95 -28.57
N ALA A 31 -8.29 -18.41 -29.64
CA ALA A 31 -7.93 -19.63 -30.36
C ALA A 31 -6.60 -19.50 -31.09
N VAL A 32 -6.37 -18.38 -31.80
CA VAL A 32 -5.09 -18.09 -32.46
C VAL A 32 -3.99 -18.00 -31.41
N SER A 33 -4.21 -17.31 -30.29
CA SER A 33 -3.22 -17.22 -29.21
C SER A 33 -2.86 -18.59 -28.63
N SER A 34 -3.85 -19.45 -28.40
CA SER A 34 -3.63 -20.80 -27.86
C SER A 34 -2.99 -21.74 -28.87
N TYR A 35 -3.16 -21.51 -30.17
CA TYR A 35 -2.58 -22.36 -31.23
C TYR A 35 -1.09 -22.05 -31.45
N PHE A 36 -0.72 -20.76 -31.51
CA PHE A 36 0.66 -20.35 -31.78
C PHE A 36 1.56 -20.42 -30.55
N PHE A 37 1.01 -20.22 -29.35
CA PHE A 37 1.80 -20.08 -28.12
C PHE A 37 1.42 -21.10 -27.03
N GLY A 38 0.41 -21.93 -27.27
CA GLY A 38 0.13 -23.07 -26.41
C GLY A 38 1.06 -24.25 -26.69
N PRO A 39 1.20 -25.18 -25.73
CA PRO A 39 1.86 -26.45 -25.99
C PRO A 39 1.19 -27.13 -27.19
N ALA A 40 1.99 -27.52 -28.19
CA ALA A 40 1.54 -27.97 -29.52
C ALA A 40 0.62 -29.20 -29.54
N ALA A 41 0.34 -29.82 -28.38
CA ALA A 41 -0.47 -31.03 -28.23
C ALA A 41 -1.83 -30.80 -27.54
N ASP A 42 -2.17 -29.57 -27.12
CA ASP A 42 -3.26 -29.35 -26.16
C ASP A 42 -4.57 -28.81 -26.81
N TYR A 43 -5.14 -29.61 -27.74
CA TYR A 43 -6.38 -29.30 -28.47
C TYR A 43 -7.62 -29.14 -27.57
N SER A 44 -7.52 -29.58 -26.32
CA SER A 44 -8.56 -29.48 -25.29
C SER A 44 -9.09 -28.04 -25.11
N ARG A 45 -8.22 -27.04 -25.27
CA ARG A 45 -8.55 -25.61 -25.11
C ARG A 45 -9.31 -25.04 -26.31
N LEU A 46 -8.93 -25.43 -27.53
CA LEU A 46 -9.63 -25.01 -28.74
C LEU A 46 -11.06 -25.58 -28.76
N LEU A 47 -11.22 -26.84 -28.34
CA LEU A 47 -12.53 -27.47 -28.17
C LEU A 47 -13.38 -26.75 -27.12
N LEU A 48 -12.76 -26.33 -26.00
CA LEU A 48 -13.43 -25.58 -24.95
C LEU A 48 -13.94 -24.21 -25.45
N PHE A 49 -13.10 -23.45 -26.15
CA PHE A 49 -13.48 -22.15 -26.69
C PHE A 49 -14.61 -22.29 -27.71
N LEU A 50 -14.52 -23.27 -28.62
CA LEU A 50 -15.57 -23.59 -29.58
C LEU A 50 -16.88 -23.98 -28.88
N PHE A 51 -16.82 -24.83 -27.85
CA PHE A 51 -17.98 -25.25 -27.07
C PHE A 51 -18.67 -24.06 -26.40
N ILE A 52 -17.92 -23.16 -25.77
CA ILE A 52 -18.49 -21.95 -25.13
C ILE A 52 -19.12 -21.04 -26.19
N GLY A 53 -18.46 -20.84 -27.35
CA GLY A 53 -19.00 -20.02 -28.45
C GLY A 53 -20.28 -20.59 -29.06
N LEU A 54 -20.35 -21.92 -29.24
CA LEU A 54 -21.54 -22.62 -29.71
C LEU A 54 -22.67 -22.61 -28.66
N ALA A 55 -22.37 -22.88 -27.40
CA ALA A 55 -23.34 -22.80 -26.31
C ALA A 55 -23.94 -21.38 -26.20
N ALA A 56 -23.09 -20.35 -26.31
CA ALA A 56 -23.50 -18.95 -26.31
C ALA A 56 -24.34 -18.55 -27.52
N THR A 57 -24.23 -19.23 -28.67
CA THR A 57 -24.99 -18.92 -29.91
C THR A 57 -26.28 -19.72 -30.04
N PHE A 58 -26.29 -20.98 -29.62
CA PHE A 58 -27.46 -21.86 -29.76
C PHE A 58 -28.41 -21.84 -28.56
N TYR A 59 -27.93 -21.51 -27.36
CA TYR A 59 -28.74 -21.51 -26.14
C TYR A 59 -28.83 -20.13 -25.48
N PRO A 60 -29.55 -19.16 -26.10
CA PRO A 60 -29.77 -17.84 -25.50
C PRO A 60 -30.55 -17.91 -24.17
N SER A 61 -31.31 -18.99 -23.93
CA SER A 61 -32.03 -19.22 -22.67
C SER A 61 -31.12 -19.45 -21.45
N LEU A 62 -29.81 -19.64 -21.63
CA LEU A 62 -28.85 -19.68 -20.51
C LEU A 62 -28.55 -18.27 -19.94
N SER A 63 -29.10 -17.20 -20.50
CA SER A 63 -29.00 -15.83 -19.97
C SER A 63 -29.87 -15.64 -18.71
N SER A 64 -29.53 -16.33 -17.63
CA SER A 64 -30.07 -16.04 -16.30
C SER A 64 -29.63 -14.64 -15.84
N ASN A 65 -30.45 -13.95 -15.04
CA ASN A 65 -30.17 -12.59 -14.57
C ASN A 65 -29.12 -12.51 -13.44
N SER A 66 -28.75 -13.62 -12.81
CA SER A 66 -27.77 -13.59 -11.72
C SER A 66 -26.33 -13.75 -12.22
N SER A 67 -25.44 -12.86 -11.80
CA SER A 67 -24.00 -12.90 -12.11
C SER A 67 -23.36 -14.24 -11.72
N LEU A 68 -23.80 -14.80 -10.59
CA LEU A 68 -23.35 -16.10 -10.09
C LEU A 68 -23.62 -17.24 -11.07
N THR A 69 -24.84 -17.34 -11.61
CA THR A 69 -25.18 -18.38 -12.60
C THR A 69 -24.39 -18.24 -13.90
N GLN A 70 -24.12 -17.01 -14.34
CA GLN A 70 -23.33 -16.76 -15.54
C GLN A 70 -21.87 -17.16 -15.33
N ALA A 71 -21.30 -16.86 -14.16
CA ALA A 71 -19.93 -17.25 -13.84
C ALA A 71 -19.77 -18.77 -13.71
N THR A 72 -20.75 -19.50 -13.18
CA THR A 72 -20.69 -20.98 -13.06
C THR A 72 -20.61 -21.71 -14.39
N LEU A 73 -20.95 -21.06 -15.51
CA LEU A 73 -20.79 -21.65 -16.84
C LEU A 73 -19.32 -21.89 -17.20
N ALA A 74 -18.42 -21.00 -16.77
CA ALA A 74 -16.98 -21.12 -17.03
C ALA A 74 -16.36 -22.40 -16.44
N PRO A 75 -16.43 -22.68 -15.12
CA PRO A 75 -15.89 -23.92 -14.56
C PRO A 75 -16.59 -25.16 -15.09
N LEU A 76 -17.92 -25.12 -15.30
CA LEU A 76 -18.67 -26.26 -15.82
C LEU A 76 -18.21 -26.66 -17.23
N ALA A 77 -18.05 -25.67 -18.12
CA ALA A 77 -17.55 -25.92 -19.47
C ALA A 77 -16.10 -26.43 -19.44
N THR A 78 -15.23 -25.85 -18.61
CA THR A 78 -13.83 -26.26 -18.47
C THR A 78 -13.72 -27.71 -17.99
N VAL A 79 -14.44 -28.08 -16.92
CA VAL A 79 -14.44 -29.45 -16.37
C VAL A 79 -15.03 -30.44 -17.37
N LEU A 80 -16.13 -30.09 -18.04
CA LEU A 80 -16.79 -30.99 -18.98
C LEU A 80 -15.94 -31.26 -20.22
N VAL A 81 -15.43 -30.22 -20.89
CA VAL A 81 -14.70 -30.38 -22.15
C VAL A 81 -13.28 -30.89 -21.90
N ARG A 82 -12.54 -30.27 -20.99
CA ARG A 82 -11.14 -30.67 -20.73
C ARG A 82 -11.07 -31.94 -19.91
N GLY A 83 -11.98 -32.15 -18.95
CA GLY A 83 -12.04 -33.40 -18.18
C GLY A 83 -12.37 -34.59 -19.07
N LEU A 84 -13.35 -34.45 -19.99
CA LEU A 84 -13.65 -35.51 -20.96
C LEU A 84 -12.47 -35.80 -21.88
N TYR A 85 -11.82 -34.76 -22.43
CA TYR A 85 -10.62 -34.92 -23.25
C TYR A 85 -9.51 -35.65 -22.49
N LEU A 86 -9.23 -35.24 -21.25
CA LEU A 86 -8.23 -35.87 -20.40
C LEU A 86 -8.53 -37.35 -20.14
N THR A 87 -9.78 -37.68 -19.79
CA THR A 87 -10.17 -39.08 -19.51
C THR A 87 -10.04 -40.00 -20.72
N ILE A 88 -10.33 -39.51 -21.92
CA ILE A 88 -10.34 -40.33 -23.15
C ILE A 88 -8.92 -40.49 -23.70
N TRP A 89 -8.14 -39.41 -23.72
CA TRP A 89 -6.87 -39.39 -24.46
C TRP A 89 -5.64 -39.57 -23.56
N GLN A 90 -5.62 -38.98 -22.37
CA GLN A 90 -4.45 -39.00 -21.46
C GLN A 90 -4.88 -38.96 -19.99
N PRO A 91 -5.43 -40.06 -19.44
CA PRO A 91 -5.92 -40.07 -18.07
C PRO A 91 -4.76 -39.85 -17.09
N SER A 92 -4.81 -38.75 -16.35
CA SER A 92 -3.81 -38.43 -15.33
C SER A 92 -4.47 -37.76 -14.13
N PHE A 93 -4.04 -38.14 -12.92
CA PHE A 93 -4.50 -37.49 -11.70
C PHE A 93 -4.04 -36.03 -11.64
N TYR A 94 -2.79 -35.77 -12.05
CA TYR A 94 -2.23 -34.42 -12.12
C TYR A 94 -3.02 -33.51 -13.08
N GLY A 95 -3.43 -34.02 -14.25
CA GLY A 95 -4.26 -33.25 -15.19
C GLY A 95 -5.62 -32.86 -14.60
N TRP A 96 -6.24 -33.74 -13.80
CA TRP A 96 -7.49 -33.40 -13.10
C TRP A 96 -7.29 -32.31 -12.04
N VAL A 97 -6.17 -32.34 -11.31
CA VAL A 97 -5.80 -31.27 -10.36
C VAL A 97 -5.63 -29.93 -11.08
N LEU A 98 -4.95 -29.92 -12.23
CA LEU A 98 -4.79 -28.70 -13.03
C LEU A 98 -6.12 -28.17 -13.57
N ILE A 99 -6.99 -29.04 -14.09
CA ILE A 99 -8.33 -28.65 -14.58
C ILE A 99 -9.17 -28.06 -13.44
N PHE A 100 -9.07 -28.62 -12.23
CA PHE A 100 -9.76 -28.09 -11.06
C PHE A 100 -9.30 -26.67 -10.72
N PHE A 101 -7.99 -26.42 -10.64
CA PHE A 101 -7.45 -25.08 -10.37
C PHE A 101 -7.78 -24.08 -11.50
N GLU A 102 -7.72 -24.52 -12.77
CA GLU A 102 -8.08 -23.65 -13.90
C GLU A 102 -9.56 -23.29 -13.89
N ALA A 103 -10.45 -24.25 -13.57
CA ALA A 103 -11.88 -24.01 -13.43
C ALA A 103 -12.19 -23.03 -12.29
N LEU A 104 -11.52 -23.19 -11.14
CA LEU A 104 -11.67 -22.30 -9.98
C LEU A 104 -11.24 -20.86 -10.31
N LEU A 105 -10.07 -20.69 -10.94
CA LEU A 105 -9.58 -19.38 -11.36
C LEU A 105 -10.47 -18.76 -12.43
N ALA A 106 -10.93 -19.55 -13.40
CA ALA A 106 -11.85 -19.09 -14.44
C ALA A 106 -13.19 -18.61 -13.84
N TRP A 107 -13.71 -19.31 -12.82
CA TRP A 107 -14.92 -18.91 -12.11
C TRP A 107 -14.76 -17.55 -11.42
N GLY A 108 -13.70 -17.38 -10.62
CA GLY A 108 -13.43 -16.12 -9.94
C GLY A 108 -13.21 -14.94 -10.89
N LEU A 109 -12.44 -15.14 -11.96
CA LEU A 109 -12.21 -14.11 -12.98
C LEU A 109 -13.49 -13.74 -13.74
N THR A 110 -14.33 -14.73 -14.06
CA THR A 110 -15.62 -14.47 -14.73
C THR A 110 -16.56 -13.68 -13.83
N MET A 111 -16.61 -14.00 -12.52
CA MET A 111 -17.37 -13.21 -11.54
C MET A 111 -16.92 -11.76 -11.55
N ILE A 112 -15.62 -11.52 -11.40
CA ILE A 112 -15.04 -10.18 -11.39
C ILE A 112 -15.39 -9.44 -12.68
N PHE A 113 -15.14 -10.04 -13.85
CA PHE A 113 -15.41 -9.35 -15.13
C PHE A 113 -16.90 -9.05 -15.37
N LEU A 114 -17.80 -9.93 -14.94
CA LEU A 114 -19.25 -9.69 -15.04
C LEU A 114 -19.71 -8.55 -14.11
N GLU A 115 -19.27 -8.56 -12.85
CA GLU A 115 -19.57 -7.49 -11.88
C GLU A 115 -19.01 -6.15 -12.37
N VAL A 116 -17.77 -6.12 -12.85
CA VAL A 116 -17.11 -4.94 -13.40
C VAL A 116 -17.82 -4.40 -14.64
N SER A 117 -18.34 -5.28 -15.50
CA SER A 117 -19.09 -4.88 -16.70
C SER A 117 -20.44 -4.23 -16.39
N THR A 118 -20.96 -4.44 -15.18
CA THR A 118 -22.24 -3.90 -14.68
C THR A 118 -22.06 -2.86 -13.58
N ALA A 119 -20.84 -2.71 -13.06
CA ALA A 119 -20.48 -1.84 -11.97
C ALA A 119 -20.87 -0.39 -12.27
N ARG A 120 -21.70 0.15 -11.38
CA ARG A 120 -22.07 1.57 -11.38
C ARG A 120 -21.06 2.42 -10.62
N ARG A 121 -20.27 1.81 -9.73
CA ARG A 121 -19.24 2.49 -8.93
C ARG A 121 -17.93 2.56 -9.70
N GLN A 122 -17.26 3.72 -9.62
CA GLN A 122 -15.99 3.98 -10.31
C GLN A 122 -14.86 3.09 -9.79
N GLU A 123 -14.83 2.83 -8.48
CA GLU A 123 -13.83 1.97 -7.82
C GLU A 123 -13.85 0.53 -8.36
N GLU A 124 -15.04 -0.07 -8.46
CA GLU A 124 -15.23 -1.42 -9.03
C GLU A 124 -14.85 -1.46 -10.51
N ARG A 125 -15.16 -0.42 -11.29
CA ARG A 125 -14.75 -0.31 -12.71
C ARG A 125 -13.23 -0.18 -12.88
N ILE A 126 -12.56 0.59 -12.03
CA ILE A 126 -11.09 0.75 -12.08
C ILE A 126 -10.41 -0.55 -11.65
N LEU A 127 -10.86 -1.17 -10.56
CA LEU A 127 -10.32 -2.44 -10.06
C LEU A 127 -10.43 -3.54 -11.11
N GLY A 128 -11.60 -3.67 -11.73
CA GLY A 128 -11.84 -4.65 -12.78
C GLY A 128 -11.13 -4.38 -14.08
N GLY A 129 -11.08 -3.12 -14.51
CA GLY A 129 -10.30 -2.70 -15.67
C GLY A 129 -8.81 -3.00 -15.48
N GLY A 130 -8.29 -2.76 -14.28
CA GLY A 130 -6.91 -3.09 -13.88
C GLY A 130 -6.64 -4.60 -13.90
N LEU A 131 -7.53 -5.41 -13.33
CA LEU A 131 -7.44 -6.88 -13.35
C LEU A 131 -7.50 -7.45 -14.78
N PHE A 132 -8.36 -6.88 -15.64
CA PHE A 132 -8.43 -7.27 -17.05
C PHE A 132 -7.14 -6.93 -17.80
N LEU A 133 -6.61 -5.71 -17.62
CA LEU A 133 -5.35 -5.27 -18.21
C LEU A 133 -4.18 -6.14 -17.77
N LEU A 134 -4.13 -6.48 -16.48
CA LEU A 134 -3.13 -7.38 -15.89
C LEU A 134 -3.21 -8.78 -16.52
N GLY A 135 -4.42 -9.31 -16.71
CA GLY A 135 -4.64 -10.59 -17.38
C GLY A 135 -4.18 -10.60 -18.84
N VAL A 136 -4.41 -9.52 -19.58
CA VAL A 136 -3.90 -9.35 -20.95
C VAL A 136 -2.37 -9.33 -20.96
N LEU A 137 -1.75 -8.58 -20.05
CA LEU A 137 -0.29 -8.49 -19.96
C LEU A 137 0.37 -9.82 -19.60
N LEU A 138 -0.22 -10.59 -18.68
CA LEU A 138 0.24 -11.94 -18.34
C LEU A 138 0.02 -12.93 -19.51
N GLY A 139 -1.02 -12.74 -20.32
CA GLY A 139 -1.31 -13.60 -21.46
C GLY A 139 -0.33 -13.43 -22.64
N VAL A 140 0.29 -12.26 -22.75
CA VAL A 140 1.21 -11.89 -23.84
C VAL A 140 2.68 -12.12 -23.44
N GLN A 141 2.93 -12.66 -22.24
CA GLN A 141 4.26 -12.81 -21.66
C GLN A 141 5.25 -13.57 -22.57
N ASP A 142 4.85 -14.72 -23.12
CA ASP A 142 5.74 -15.57 -23.92
C ASP A 142 5.83 -15.13 -25.39
N TRP A 143 5.21 -14.01 -25.76
CA TRP A 143 5.20 -13.53 -27.14
C TRP A 143 6.45 -12.75 -27.47
N GLN A 144 7.23 -13.27 -28.41
CA GLN A 144 8.40 -12.60 -28.98
C GLN A 144 8.16 -12.27 -30.46
N LEU A 145 8.41 -11.02 -30.84
CA LEU A 145 8.33 -10.57 -32.22
C LEU A 145 9.74 -10.21 -32.71
N GLY A 146 10.48 -11.24 -33.15
CA GLY A 146 11.89 -11.10 -33.49
C GLY A 146 12.72 -10.81 -32.24
N VAL A 147 13.34 -9.63 -32.18
CA VAL A 147 14.20 -9.20 -31.04
C VAL A 147 13.39 -8.53 -29.92
N PHE A 148 12.08 -8.31 -30.12
CA PHE A 148 11.24 -7.54 -29.22
C PHE A 148 10.34 -8.40 -28.35
N SER A 149 10.24 -8.04 -27.07
CA SER A 149 9.24 -8.61 -26.17
C SER A 149 7.89 -7.90 -26.37
N LEU A 150 6.85 -8.65 -26.76
CA LEU A 150 5.54 -8.05 -27.02
C LEU A 150 4.89 -7.57 -25.72
N GLN A 151 5.15 -8.29 -24.62
CA GLN A 151 4.79 -7.88 -23.27
C GLN A 151 5.46 -6.55 -22.87
N GLY A 152 6.76 -6.36 -23.13
CA GLY A 152 7.48 -5.14 -22.82
C GLY A 152 6.95 -3.94 -23.61
N LEU A 153 6.71 -4.13 -24.92
CA LEU A 153 6.13 -3.09 -25.77
C LEU A 153 4.73 -2.66 -25.31
N LEU A 154 3.85 -3.62 -25.01
CA LEU A 154 2.49 -3.33 -24.54
C LEU A 154 2.50 -2.62 -23.18
N SER A 155 3.34 -3.11 -22.27
CA SER A 155 3.62 -2.55 -20.95
C SER A 155 4.03 -1.07 -21.02
N TYR A 156 5.04 -0.76 -21.82
CA TYR A 156 5.52 0.61 -22.00
C TYR A 156 4.49 1.50 -22.72
N TYR A 157 3.79 0.95 -23.71
CA TYR A 157 2.72 1.68 -24.39
C TYR A 157 1.59 2.10 -23.43
N LEU A 158 1.14 1.19 -22.56
CA LEU A 158 0.14 1.48 -21.53
C LEU A 158 0.64 2.53 -20.54
N LEU A 159 1.87 2.40 -20.04
CA LEU A 159 2.49 3.38 -19.15
C LEU A 159 2.45 4.79 -19.75
N VAL A 160 2.91 4.95 -20.98
CA VAL A 160 2.96 6.25 -21.67
C VAL A 160 1.56 6.77 -22.00
N LEU A 161 0.62 5.89 -22.35
CA LEU A 161 -0.77 6.26 -22.63
C LEU A 161 -1.47 6.80 -21.37
N PHE A 162 -1.30 6.13 -20.23
CA PHE A 162 -1.87 6.57 -18.95
C PHE A 162 -1.15 7.82 -18.41
N ALA A 163 0.16 7.96 -18.64
CA ALA A 163 0.88 9.21 -18.35
C ALA A 163 0.33 10.40 -19.18
N LEU A 164 0.00 10.18 -20.46
CA LEU A 164 -0.60 11.20 -21.33
C LEU A 164 -2.05 11.54 -20.95
N ALA A 165 -2.85 10.55 -20.53
CA ALA A 165 -4.26 10.73 -20.20
C ALA A 165 -4.51 11.22 -18.76
N GLY A 166 -3.73 10.72 -17.80
CA GLY A 166 -3.90 10.94 -16.36
C GLY A 166 -2.76 11.72 -15.67
N GLY A 167 -1.66 12.03 -16.37
CA GLY A 167 -0.53 12.78 -15.80
C GLY A 167 0.42 11.93 -14.96
N ALA A 168 1.29 12.59 -14.18
CA ALA A 168 2.39 11.97 -13.44
C ALA A 168 1.94 10.83 -12.51
N GLY A 169 0.85 11.02 -11.75
CA GLY A 169 0.34 9.99 -10.83
C GLY A 169 -0.15 8.72 -11.55
N ALA A 170 -0.95 8.88 -12.62
CA ALA A 170 -1.45 7.75 -13.39
C ALA A 170 -0.31 6.98 -14.09
N GLY A 171 0.68 7.70 -14.63
CA GLY A 171 1.87 7.08 -15.21
C GLY A 171 2.67 6.27 -14.18
N ALA A 172 2.87 6.82 -12.97
CA ALA A 172 3.61 6.14 -11.90
C ALA A 172 2.91 4.86 -11.40
N VAL A 173 1.59 4.92 -11.19
CA VAL A 173 0.79 3.75 -10.76
C VAL A 173 0.86 2.64 -11.80
N VAL A 174 0.61 2.96 -13.07
CA VAL A 174 0.69 1.97 -14.15
C VAL A 174 2.11 1.43 -14.30
N GLY A 175 3.13 2.29 -14.22
CA GLY A 175 4.53 1.86 -14.26
C GLY A 175 4.91 0.90 -13.14
N THR A 176 4.36 1.10 -11.95
CA THR A 176 4.55 0.18 -10.81
C THR A 176 3.91 -1.19 -11.10
N VAL A 177 2.62 -1.21 -11.48
CA VAL A 177 1.89 -2.46 -11.78
C VAL A 177 2.59 -3.24 -12.90
N VAL A 178 2.96 -2.53 -13.97
CA VAL A 178 3.66 -3.08 -15.12
C VAL A 178 5.05 -3.62 -14.76
N GLY A 179 5.81 -2.92 -13.91
CA GLY A 179 7.13 -3.40 -13.52
C GLY A 179 7.13 -4.53 -12.49
N PHE A 180 6.01 -4.77 -11.80
CA PHE A 180 5.83 -5.95 -10.94
C PHE A 180 5.48 -7.23 -11.72
N LEU A 181 4.95 -7.12 -12.94
CA LEU A 181 4.52 -8.26 -13.76
C LEU A 181 5.63 -9.31 -13.98
N PRO A 182 6.88 -8.93 -14.35
CA PRO A 182 7.97 -9.90 -14.50
C PRO A 182 8.31 -10.61 -13.18
N SER A 183 8.26 -9.90 -12.04
CA SER A 183 8.54 -10.48 -10.72
C SER A 183 7.52 -11.54 -10.31
N LEU A 184 6.26 -11.45 -10.76
CA LEU A 184 5.22 -12.46 -10.52
C LEU A 184 5.45 -13.77 -11.29
N SER A 185 6.29 -13.76 -12.33
CA SER A 185 6.43 -14.88 -13.26
C SER A 185 7.83 -15.51 -13.26
N GLN A 186 8.89 -14.73 -13.01
CA GLN A 186 10.28 -15.20 -13.09
C GLN A 186 11.12 -14.93 -11.84
N LEU A 187 10.53 -14.58 -10.69
CA LEU A 187 11.25 -14.26 -9.43
C LEU A 187 12.35 -13.20 -9.64
N THR A 188 12.13 -12.24 -10.53
CA THR A 188 13.09 -11.16 -10.84
C THR A 188 13.04 -10.03 -9.82
N ASN A 189 14.16 -9.29 -9.73
CA ASN A 189 14.37 -8.18 -8.81
C ASN A 189 13.23 -7.12 -8.87
N PRO A 190 12.55 -6.82 -7.75
CA PRO A 190 11.46 -5.83 -7.70
C PRO A 190 11.89 -4.40 -8.06
N ALA A 191 13.19 -4.12 -8.15
CA ALA A 191 13.73 -2.82 -8.57
C ALA A 191 13.16 -2.31 -9.90
N MET A 192 12.77 -3.19 -10.83
CA MET A 192 12.16 -2.80 -12.11
C MET A 192 10.82 -2.07 -11.94
N ALA A 193 10.05 -2.39 -10.89
CA ALA A 193 8.79 -1.70 -10.59
C ALA A 193 9.02 -0.23 -10.22
N GLY A 194 10.00 0.05 -9.36
CA GLY A 194 10.34 1.42 -8.96
C GLY A 194 10.85 2.26 -10.13
N LEU A 195 11.63 1.65 -11.03
CA LEU A 195 12.21 2.35 -12.17
C LEU A 195 11.17 2.66 -13.26
N LEU A 196 10.23 1.75 -13.51
CA LEU A 196 9.12 2.02 -14.41
C LEU A 196 8.09 2.98 -13.81
N ALA A 197 7.90 2.98 -12.49
CA ALA A 197 7.14 4.01 -11.80
C ALA A 197 7.75 5.40 -12.00
N LEU A 198 9.08 5.52 -11.86
CA LEU A 198 9.81 6.77 -12.11
C LEU A 198 9.67 7.20 -13.58
N ALA A 199 9.78 6.27 -14.54
CA ALA A 199 9.58 6.57 -15.95
C ALA A 199 8.15 7.06 -16.27
N GLY A 200 7.14 6.50 -15.60
CA GLY A 200 5.76 6.98 -15.69
C GLY A 200 5.57 8.37 -15.09
N LEU A 201 6.23 8.65 -13.97
CA LEU A 201 6.21 9.95 -13.30
C LEU A 201 6.86 11.04 -14.16
N THR A 202 8.04 10.78 -14.72
CA THR A 202 8.77 11.74 -15.58
C THR A 202 8.04 11.97 -16.91
N ALA A 203 7.49 10.92 -17.52
CA ALA A 203 6.68 11.05 -18.72
C ALA A 203 5.41 11.86 -18.44
N GLY A 204 4.73 11.59 -17.32
CA GLY A 204 3.47 12.25 -16.96
C GLY A 204 3.62 13.67 -16.44
N SER A 205 4.77 14.03 -15.85
CA SER A 205 5.05 15.42 -15.43
C SER A 205 5.26 16.36 -16.62
N LEU A 206 5.78 15.83 -17.74
CA LEU A 206 5.94 16.56 -19.00
C LEU A 206 4.70 16.55 -19.90
N ARG A 207 3.55 16.07 -19.39
CA ARG A 207 2.28 16.08 -20.13
C ARG A 207 1.86 17.47 -20.63
N GLY A 208 2.24 18.54 -19.92
CA GLY A 208 1.94 19.92 -20.30
C GLY A 208 2.45 20.33 -21.69
N LEU A 209 3.47 19.63 -22.21
CA LEU A 209 4.04 19.84 -23.55
C LEU A 209 3.38 18.94 -24.62
N GLY A 210 2.25 18.31 -24.29
CA GLY A 210 1.53 17.39 -25.18
C GLY A 210 2.26 16.06 -25.41
N LYS A 211 1.98 15.40 -26.54
CA LYS A 211 2.56 14.08 -26.86
C LYS A 211 4.10 14.10 -26.89
N ALA A 212 4.69 15.18 -27.41
CA ALA A 212 6.14 15.32 -27.51
C ALA A 212 6.81 15.36 -26.12
N GLY A 213 6.19 16.03 -25.15
CA GLY A 213 6.65 16.06 -23.76
C GLY A 213 6.70 14.68 -23.13
N VAL A 214 5.58 13.95 -23.20
CA VAL A 214 5.48 12.60 -22.61
C VAL A 214 6.48 11.64 -23.25
N ILE A 215 6.65 11.69 -24.58
CA ILE A 215 7.64 10.88 -25.30
C ILE A 215 9.06 11.21 -24.83
N SER A 216 9.40 12.49 -24.73
CA SER A 216 10.74 12.92 -24.30
C SER A 216 11.03 12.49 -22.86
N GLY A 217 10.07 12.61 -21.95
CA GLY A 217 10.20 12.18 -20.55
C GLY A 217 10.32 10.67 -20.39
N PHE A 218 9.57 9.91 -21.19
CA PHE A 218 9.67 8.45 -21.23
C PHE A 218 11.03 8.02 -21.77
N LEU A 219 11.46 8.51 -22.94
CA LEU A 219 12.75 8.15 -23.53
C LEU A 219 13.93 8.51 -22.61
N LEU A 220 13.89 9.68 -21.96
CA LEU A 220 14.93 10.10 -21.01
C LEU A 220 15.02 9.14 -19.82
N ALA A 221 13.89 8.83 -19.18
CA ALA A 221 13.88 7.93 -18.03
C ALA A 221 14.23 6.49 -18.40
N HIS A 222 13.79 6.02 -19.57
CA HIS A 222 14.09 4.68 -20.05
C HIS A 222 15.57 4.52 -20.44
N LEU A 223 16.21 5.58 -20.95
CA LEU A 223 17.65 5.62 -21.22
C LEU A 223 18.49 5.63 -19.93
N LEU A 224 18.07 6.40 -18.92
CA LEU A 224 18.69 6.37 -17.60
C LEU A 224 18.59 4.98 -16.95
N LEU A 225 17.42 4.35 -17.06
CA LEU A 225 17.18 3.00 -16.59
C LEU A 225 18.11 1.97 -17.24
N ALA A 226 18.20 2.00 -18.57
CA ALA A 226 19.05 1.07 -19.34
C ALA A 226 20.53 1.18 -18.94
N ASN A 227 21.02 2.41 -18.76
CA ASN A 227 22.42 2.67 -18.46
C ASN A 227 22.84 2.26 -17.04
N PHE A 228 21.96 2.45 -16.04
CA PHE A 228 22.29 2.15 -14.65
C PHE A 228 22.06 0.69 -14.24
N PHE A 229 21.10 -0.02 -14.84
CA PHE A 229 20.66 -1.32 -14.33
C PHE A 229 20.84 -2.50 -15.29
N LEU A 230 20.86 -2.27 -16.60
CA LEU A 230 20.76 -3.35 -17.59
C LEU A 230 22.08 -3.60 -18.37
N GLY A 231 23.11 -2.79 -18.14
CA GLY A 231 24.43 -2.92 -18.78
C GLY A 231 24.46 -2.48 -20.25
N PRO A 232 25.67 -2.31 -20.83
CA PRO A 232 25.86 -1.67 -22.15
C PRO A 232 25.21 -2.43 -23.32
N ASP A 233 25.15 -3.76 -23.27
CA ASP A 233 24.56 -4.57 -24.34
C ASP A 233 23.02 -4.40 -24.43
N SER A 234 22.36 -4.11 -23.31
CA SER A 234 20.90 -3.97 -23.22
C SER A 234 20.39 -2.59 -23.62
N VAL A 235 21.26 -1.58 -23.68
CA VAL A 235 20.90 -0.19 -24.02
C VAL A 235 20.34 -0.11 -25.45
N THR A 236 20.92 -0.84 -26.39
CA THR A 236 20.49 -0.80 -27.80
C THR A 236 19.10 -1.39 -28.00
N ASN A 237 18.75 -2.48 -27.30
CA ASN A 237 17.42 -3.08 -27.35
C ASN A 237 16.38 -2.20 -26.67
N THR A 238 16.73 -1.61 -25.52
CA THR A 238 15.86 -0.69 -24.78
C THR A 238 15.55 0.58 -25.59
N LEU A 239 16.53 1.09 -26.34
CA LEU A 239 16.35 2.24 -27.23
C LEU A 239 15.41 1.92 -28.41
N ARG A 240 15.52 0.71 -28.98
CA ARG A 240 14.66 0.26 -30.07
C ARG A 240 13.21 0.07 -29.59
N GLU A 241 13.00 -0.56 -28.44
CA GLU A 241 11.68 -0.71 -27.82
C GLU A 241 11.07 0.66 -27.49
N GLY A 242 11.85 1.55 -26.88
CA GLY A 242 11.40 2.91 -26.56
C GLY A 242 11.04 3.73 -27.80
N GLY A 243 11.81 3.61 -28.88
CA GLY A 243 11.53 4.24 -30.16
C GLY A 243 10.22 3.75 -30.80
N LEU A 244 9.95 2.44 -30.72
CA LEU A 244 8.72 1.84 -31.25
C LEU A 244 7.49 2.35 -30.47
N VAL A 245 7.59 2.42 -29.14
CA VAL A 245 6.52 2.93 -28.26
C VAL A 245 6.26 4.42 -28.52
N ALA A 246 7.31 5.21 -28.71
CA ALA A 246 7.19 6.63 -29.05
C ALA A 246 6.45 6.82 -30.39
N LEU A 247 6.78 6.01 -31.40
CA LEU A 247 6.08 6.01 -32.69
C LEU A 247 4.62 5.60 -32.55
N ALA A 248 4.34 4.56 -31.76
CA ALA A 248 2.97 4.13 -31.47
C ALA A 248 2.14 5.23 -30.78
N LEU A 249 2.74 5.98 -29.85
CA LEU A 249 2.06 7.11 -29.18
C LEU A 249 1.75 8.26 -30.15
N LEU A 250 2.67 8.56 -31.07
CA LEU A 250 2.46 9.56 -32.12
C LEU A 250 1.23 9.20 -32.97
N LEU A 251 1.16 7.93 -33.41
CA LEU A 251 0.05 7.39 -34.21
C LEU A 251 -1.26 7.22 -33.44
N THR A 252 -1.24 7.30 -32.10
CA THR A 252 -2.43 7.09 -31.28
C THR A 252 -3.47 8.20 -31.51
N PRO A 253 -4.71 7.88 -31.89
CA PRO A 253 -5.72 8.89 -32.19
C PRO A 253 -6.19 9.61 -30.92
N VAL A 254 -6.54 10.90 -31.06
CA VAL A 254 -6.97 11.74 -29.92
C VAL A 254 -8.25 11.20 -29.26
N SER A 255 -9.09 10.51 -30.03
CA SER A 255 -10.31 9.84 -29.55
C SER A 255 -10.05 8.77 -28.49
N LEU A 256 -8.93 8.05 -28.60
CA LEU A 256 -8.55 7.02 -27.64
C LEU A 256 -8.08 7.66 -26.32
N VAL A 257 -7.32 8.75 -26.42
CA VAL A 257 -6.88 9.53 -25.25
C VAL A 257 -8.05 10.21 -24.56
N SER A 258 -9.00 10.77 -25.30
CA SER A 258 -10.19 11.40 -24.71
C SER A 258 -11.12 10.38 -24.05
N SER A 259 -11.32 9.21 -24.66
CA SER A 259 -12.11 8.12 -24.05
C SER A 259 -11.47 7.59 -22.78
N LEU A 260 -10.14 7.45 -22.75
CA LEU A 260 -9.41 7.04 -21.55
C LEU A 260 -9.47 8.11 -20.46
N LYS A 261 -9.34 9.39 -20.85
CA LYS A 261 -9.49 10.54 -19.94
C LYS A 261 -10.88 10.58 -19.32
N GLU A 262 -11.92 10.31 -20.10
CA GLU A 262 -13.31 10.21 -19.64
C GLU A 262 -13.51 8.99 -18.73
N TYR A 263 -12.93 7.84 -19.06
CA TYR A 263 -12.95 6.66 -18.20
C TYR A 263 -12.27 6.89 -16.84
N LEU A 264 -11.17 7.64 -16.82
CA LEU A 264 -10.44 7.98 -15.60
C LEU A 264 -11.09 9.10 -14.78
N LEU A 265 -11.74 10.08 -15.42
CA LEU A 265 -12.21 11.31 -14.78
C LEU A 265 -13.73 11.41 -14.60
N THR A 266 -14.54 10.48 -15.10
CA THR A 266 -16.02 10.55 -14.94
C THR A 266 -16.44 10.31 -13.49
N PRO A 267 -16.94 11.33 -12.75
CA PRO A 267 -17.46 11.15 -11.40
C PRO A 267 -18.97 10.87 -11.50
N VAL A 268 -19.46 9.76 -10.97
CA VAL A 268 -20.88 9.39 -11.15
C VAL A 268 -21.58 9.02 -9.83
N VAL A 269 -22.52 9.90 -9.47
CA VAL A 269 -23.61 9.92 -8.44
C VAL A 269 -23.27 10.27 -6.99
N ARG A 270 -23.71 11.49 -6.62
CA ARG A 270 -23.86 12.10 -5.28
C ARG A 270 -24.79 11.30 -4.36
N GLN A 271 -24.35 11.04 -3.13
CA GLN A 271 -25.27 10.92 -1.99
C GLN A 271 -25.56 12.34 -1.45
N PRO A 272 -26.83 12.72 -1.20
CA PRO A 272 -27.12 14.01 -0.55
C PRO A 272 -26.78 13.92 0.94
N GLY A 273 -25.97 14.85 1.45
CA GLY A 273 -25.81 15.05 2.90
C GLY A 273 -24.40 15.41 3.40
N LEU A 274 -23.34 15.24 2.62
CA LEU A 274 -22.00 15.75 2.98
C LEU A 274 -21.39 16.50 1.80
N THR A 275 -20.92 17.72 2.04
CA THR A 275 -20.17 18.54 1.09
C THR A 275 -18.96 17.76 0.56
N ALA A 276 -18.91 17.53 -0.76
CA ALA A 276 -17.92 16.67 -1.42
C ALA A 276 -16.47 17.14 -1.24
N ASN A 277 -16.26 18.44 -0.98
CA ASN A 277 -14.93 19.00 -0.74
C ASN A 277 -14.30 18.49 0.56
N ASP A 278 -15.08 18.34 1.63
CA ASP A 278 -14.53 18.00 2.96
C ASP A 278 -14.06 16.55 3.02
N LYS A 279 -14.80 15.62 2.39
CA LYS A 279 -14.43 14.19 2.36
C LYS A 279 -13.13 13.95 1.60
N HIS A 280 -12.93 14.61 0.46
CA HIS A 280 -11.71 14.45 -0.34
C HIS A 280 -10.48 15.02 0.37
N ILE A 281 -10.63 16.17 1.02
CA ILE A 281 -9.55 16.78 1.83
C ILE A 281 -9.21 15.87 3.02
N LYS A 282 -10.22 15.36 3.73
CA LYS A 282 -10.02 14.46 4.88
C LYS A 282 -9.34 13.15 4.47
N LEU A 283 -9.77 12.53 3.36
CA LEU A 283 -9.13 11.32 2.82
C LEU A 283 -7.68 11.58 2.37
N LYS A 284 -7.44 12.69 1.66
CA LYS A 284 -6.09 13.12 1.27
C LYS A 284 -5.18 13.28 2.48
N ASN A 285 -5.68 13.93 3.54
CA ASN A 285 -4.93 14.11 4.77
C ASN A 285 -4.65 12.77 5.47
N ALA A 286 -5.62 11.86 5.51
CA ALA A 286 -5.41 10.51 6.07
C ALA A 286 -4.35 9.72 5.30
N LEU A 287 -4.38 9.72 3.97
CA LEU A 287 -3.36 9.06 3.15
C LEU A 287 -1.98 9.70 3.32
N LYS A 288 -1.92 11.03 3.48
CA LYS A 288 -0.67 11.75 3.76
C LYS A 288 -0.11 11.41 5.13
N SER A 289 -0.97 11.32 6.15
CA SER A 289 -0.62 10.94 7.52
C SER A 289 -0.10 9.50 7.59
N LEU A 290 -0.75 8.57 6.86
CA LEU A 290 -0.27 7.21 6.66
C LEU A 290 1.11 7.18 5.98
N ALA A 291 1.28 7.95 4.90
CA ALA A 291 2.56 8.04 4.21
C ALA A 291 3.68 8.59 5.12
N GLN A 292 3.38 9.62 5.90
CA GLN A 292 4.32 10.20 6.87
C GLN A 292 4.68 9.22 7.98
N SER A 293 3.73 8.39 8.41
CA SER A 293 3.97 7.38 9.44
C SER A 293 4.76 6.17 8.93
N LEU A 294 4.65 5.88 7.63
CA LEU A 294 5.37 4.78 6.96
C LEU A 294 6.75 5.18 6.46
N LYS A 295 6.95 6.45 6.07
CA LYS A 295 8.30 7.02 5.98
C LYS A 295 8.84 6.90 7.39
N SER A 296 9.79 5.99 7.59
CA SER A 296 10.45 5.91 8.88
C SER A 296 10.94 7.32 9.17
N TYR A 297 10.36 7.97 10.18
CA TYR A 297 11.03 9.08 10.82
C TYR A 297 12.15 8.42 11.62
N SER A 298 13.16 7.97 10.90
CA SER A 298 14.48 7.96 11.45
C SER A 298 14.70 9.43 11.79
N PHE A 299 14.63 9.76 13.08
CA PHE A 299 15.73 10.55 13.61
C PHE A 299 16.96 9.97 12.86
N ASP A 300 17.74 10.73 12.11
CA ASP A 300 18.62 11.72 12.70
C ASP A 300 19.25 11.21 14.01
N ALA A 301 19.16 9.93 14.33
CA ALA A 301 19.81 9.26 15.42
C ALA A 301 21.21 9.13 14.89
N SER A 302 21.91 10.25 15.01
CA SER A 302 23.34 10.34 14.83
C SER A 302 23.93 9.07 15.46
N PRO A 303 25.00 8.51 14.91
CA PRO A 303 25.72 7.38 15.52
C PRO A 303 25.99 7.56 17.03
N TRP A 304 25.95 8.80 17.51
CA TRP A 304 25.96 9.23 18.89
C TRP A 304 24.80 8.72 19.78
N GLU A 305 23.61 8.48 19.23
CA GLU A 305 22.46 7.89 19.93
C GLU A 305 22.79 6.44 20.37
N ALA A 306 23.36 5.65 19.46
CA ALA A 306 23.84 4.29 19.73
C ALA A 306 24.89 4.28 20.86
N ILE A 307 25.78 5.26 20.84
CA ILE A 307 26.77 5.50 21.89
C ILE A 307 26.06 5.82 23.20
N ARG A 308 25.11 6.76 23.22
CA ARG A 308 24.36 7.11 24.44
C ARG A 308 23.66 5.90 25.06
N HIS A 309 23.04 5.04 24.25
CA HIS A 309 22.39 3.82 24.74
C HIS A 309 23.39 2.80 25.27
N ALA A 310 24.52 2.57 24.59
CA ALA A 310 25.58 1.70 25.06
C ALA A 310 26.18 2.20 26.39
N VAL A 311 26.37 3.50 26.52
CA VAL A 311 26.89 4.17 27.72
C VAL A 311 25.90 4.09 28.87
N ARG A 312 24.61 4.33 28.63
CA ARG A 312 23.58 4.16 29.66
C ARG A 312 23.49 2.72 30.17
N ALA A 313 23.71 1.74 29.30
CA ALA A 313 23.68 0.33 29.69
C ALA A 313 24.88 -0.10 30.54
N THR A 314 26.07 0.50 30.31
CA THR A 314 27.34 0.00 30.86
C THR A 314 27.95 0.92 31.92
N CYS A 315 27.77 2.24 31.78
CA CYS A 315 28.34 3.26 32.66
C CYS A 315 27.37 3.73 33.76
N ARG A 316 26.08 3.36 33.71
CA ARG A 316 25.12 3.73 34.76
C ARG A 316 25.49 3.05 36.09
N GLY A 317 25.69 3.84 37.14
CA GLY A 317 26.16 3.36 38.44
C GLY A 317 27.67 3.09 38.53
N CYS A 318 28.46 3.50 37.53
CA CYS A 318 29.92 3.41 37.58
C CYS A 318 30.53 4.55 38.41
N PRO A 319 31.43 4.26 39.39
CA PRO A 319 32.05 5.29 40.23
C PRO A 319 32.94 6.26 39.44
N ALA A 320 33.52 5.82 38.31
CA ALA A 320 34.34 6.65 37.43
C ALA A 320 33.53 7.41 36.35
N GLY A 321 32.21 7.21 36.29
CA GLY A 321 31.36 7.72 35.19
C GLY A 321 31.40 9.25 35.04
N LYS A 322 31.46 9.99 36.15
CA LYS A 322 31.59 11.46 36.12
C LYS A 322 32.91 11.92 35.52
N VAL A 323 34.02 11.26 35.85
CA VAL A 323 35.33 11.63 35.30
C VAL A 323 35.37 11.39 33.79
N CYS A 324 34.90 10.22 33.34
CA CYS A 324 34.94 9.85 31.93
C CYS A 324 34.05 10.72 31.03
N TRP A 325 32.88 11.16 31.52
CA TRP A 325 31.88 11.86 30.70
C TRP A 325 31.75 13.36 30.99
N GLU A 326 32.06 13.84 32.21
CA GLU A 326 31.97 15.27 32.57
C GLU A 326 33.33 15.98 32.55
N LEU A 327 34.40 15.30 33.00
CA LEU A 327 35.75 15.92 33.07
C LEU A 327 36.59 15.65 31.81
N GLU A 328 36.54 14.43 31.26
CA GLU A 328 37.30 14.01 30.07
C GLU A 328 36.38 13.69 28.86
N GLY A 329 35.18 14.30 28.83
CA GLY A 329 34.11 13.96 27.88
C GLY A 329 34.48 14.14 26.40
N GLU A 330 35.31 15.12 26.04
CA GLU A 330 35.75 15.31 24.65
C GLU A 330 36.64 14.15 24.16
N GLN A 331 37.56 13.70 25.00
CA GLN A 331 38.44 12.59 24.68
C GLN A 331 37.63 11.29 24.55
N MET A 332 36.69 11.08 25.48
CA MET A 332 35.75 9.96 25.42
C MET A 332 34.90 9.98 24.15
N ALA A 333 34.45 11.15 23.71
CA ALA A 333 33.67 11.28 22.49
C ALA A 333 34.46 10.96 21.23
N SER A 334 35.70 11.42 21.13
CA SER A 334 36.59 11.09 20.00
C SER A 334 36.82 9.58 19.88
N MET A 335 37.10 8.89 20.98
CA MET A 335 37.32 7.44 21.00
C MET A 335 36.05 6.65 20.60
N MET A 336 34.88 7.10 21.03
CA MET A 336 33.62 6.45 20.63
C MET A 336 33.33 6.68 19.13
N GLN A 337 33.67 7.85 18.58
CA GLN A 337 33.58 8.10 17.14
C GLN A 337 34.54 7.23 16.32
N ASP A 338 35.77 7.01 16.79
CA ASP A 338 36.72 6.10 16.13
C ASP A 338 36.20 4.66 16.10
N LEU A 339 35.61 4.18 17.21
CA LEU A 339 34.99 2.85 17.28
C LEU A 339 33.79 2.73 16.33
N LEU A 340 32.97 3.77 16.18
CA LEU A 340 31.90 3.80 15.17
C LEU A 340 32.46 3.67 13.76
N GLN A 341 33.51 4.42 13.44
CA GLN A 341 34.11 4.41 12.12
C GLN A 341 34.73 3.04 11.79
N ARG A 342 35.39 2.40 12.75
CA ARG A 342 35.91 1.03 12.59
C ARG A 342 34.81 -0.01 12.40
N LYS A 343 33.69 0.09 13.14
CA LYS A 343 32.53 -0.80 12.94
C LYS A 343 31.94 -0.68 11.53
N SER A 344 32.01 0.51 10.92
CA SER A 344 31.54 0.68 9.54
C SER A 344 32.34 -0.16 8.53
N GLN A 345 33.60 -0.48 8.86
CA GLN A 345 34.53 -1.23 8.02
C GLN A 345 34.56 -2.73 8.34
N GLY A 346 33.94 -3.20 9.43
CA GLY A 346 33.98 -4.61 9.83
C GLY A 346 33.40 -4.90 11.22
N LEU A 347 33.63 -6.11 11.74
CA LEU A 347 33.30 -6.46 13.12
C LEU A 347 34.29 -5.81 14.09
N LEU A 348 33.79 -5.21 15.17
CA LEU A 348 34.63 -4.73 16.26
C LEU A 348 35.13 -5.91 17.09
N THR A 349 36.43 -5.94 17.34
CA THR A 349 37.07 -6.95 18.18
C THR A 349 37.68 -6.31 19.42
N SER A 350 38.06 -7.12 20.41
CA SER A 350 38.73 -6.60 21.62
C SER A 350 40.08 -5.91 21.32
N ALA A 351 40.65 -6.10 20.13
CA ALA A 351 41.86 -5.42 19.68
C ALA A 351 41.60 -3.96 19.25
N ASP A 352 40.34 -3.60 18.98
CA ASP A 352 39.95 -2.24 18.57
C ASP A 352 39.74 -1.28 19.73
N ILE A 353 39.80 -1.77 20.97
CA ILE A 353 39.65 -0.97 22.19
C ILE A 353 40.85 -0.01 22.31
N PRO A 354 40.65 1.32 22.39
CA PRO A 354 41.73 2.26 22.58
C PRO A 354 42.52 1.99 23.87
N GLU A 355 43.84 2.14 23.81
CA GLU A 355 44.74 1.87 24.94
C GLU A 355 44.41 2.68 26.20
N TRP A 356 43.97 3.92 26.00
CA TRP A 356 43.46 4.78 27.06
C TRP A 356 42.23 4.18 27.78
N LEU A 357 41.29 3.61 27.02
CA LEU A 357 40.09 2.99 27.55
C LEU A 357 40.42 1.63 28.21
N ALA A 358 41.35 0.87 27.63
CA ALA A 358 41.80 -0.41 28.17
C ALA A 358 42.53 -0.28 29.52
N SER A 359 43.30 0.81 29.71
CA SER A 359 44.09 1.04 30.94
C SER A 359 43.27 1.63 32.10
N ARG A 360 42.13 2.27 31.82
CA ARG A 360 41.34 3.03 32.82
C ARG A 360 39.94 2.49 33.06
N CYS A 361 39.34 1.78 32.11
CA CYS A 361 37.97 1.26 32.22
C CYS A 361 37.96 -0.25 32.50
N SER A 362 37.47 -0.63 33.69
CA SER A 362 37.26 -2.04 34.07
C SER A 362 36.16 -2.74 33.28
N ARG A 363 35.28 -1.98 32.60
CA ARG A 363 34.14 -2.47 31.79
C ARG A 363 34.32 -2.23 30.29
N SER A 364 35.55 -2.07 29.82
CA SER A 364 35.84 -1.74 28.40
C SER A 364 35.28 -2.78 27.42
N ARG A 365 35.34 -4.08 27.76
CA ARG A 365 34.77 -5.16 26.94
C ARG A 365 33.24 -5.17 26.92
N GLU A 366 32.60 -4.86 28.06
CA GLU A 366 31.14 -4.76 28.15
C GLU A 366 30.62 -3.55 27.36
N LEU A 367 31.33 -2.43 27.43
CA LEU A 367 31.04 -1.23 26.64
C LEU A 367 31.16 -1.51 25.14
N LEU A 368 32.22 -2.22 24.70
CA LEU A 368 32.39 -2.61 23.30
C LEU A 368 31.29 -3.57 22.81
N ALA A 369 30.91 -4.55 23.63
CA ALA A 369 29.84 -5.49 23.31
C ALA A 369 28.49 -4.78 23.23
N ALA A 370 28.16 -3.92 24.21
CA ALA A 370 26.94 -3.13 24.20
C ALA A 370 26.90 -2.19 22.98
N LEU A 371 28.01 -1.54 22.64
CA LEU A 371 28.13 -0.69 21.47
C LEU A 371 27.91 -1.49 20.18
N THR A 372 28.52 -2.67 20.07
CA THR A 372 28.37 -3.56 18.89
C THR A 372 26.91 -3.98 18.70
N VAL A 373 26.24 -4.41 19.78
CA VAL A 373 24.82 -4.79 19.75
C VAL A 373 23.92 -3.60 19.39
N GLN A 374 24.20 -2.40 19.92
CA GLN A 374 23.42 -1.22 19.54
C GLN A 374 23.66 -0.87 18.07
N LEU A 375 24.91 -0.88 17.59
CA LEU A 375 25.24 -0.55 16.21
C LEU A 375 24.70 -1.55 15.20
N ASP A 376 24.64 -2.84 15.54
CA ASP A 376 24.00 -3.84 14.69
C ASP A 376 22.47 -3.64 14.63
N LYS A 377 21.84 -3.15 15.70
CA LYS A 377 20.42 -2.73 15.68
C LYS A 377 20.18 -1.46 14.85
N PHE A 378 21.18 -0.60 14.71
CA PHE A 378 21.13 0.60 13.85
C PHE A 378 21.31 0.27 12.36
N ARG A 379 21.86 -0.90 12.01
CA ARG A 379 21.80 -1.43 10.65
C ARG A 379 20.39 -2.00 10.41
N GLU A 380 19.44 -1.12 10.10
CA GLU A 380 18.16 -1.51 9.51
C GLU A 380 18.40 -2.49 8.34
N HIS A 381 17.54 -3.51 8.17
CA HIS A 381 17.57 -4.31 6.95
C HIS A 381 17.29 -3.40 5.76
N PRO A 382 18.22 -3.25 4.79
CA PRO A 382 18.05 -2.33 3.66
C PRO A 382 16.75 -2.61 2.89
N ALA A 383 16.32 -3.88 2.83
CA ALA A 383 15.06 -4.29 2.21
C ALA A 383 13.79 -3.77 2.94
N GLU A 384 13.79 -3.68 4.27
CA GLU A 384 12.63 -3.18 5.04
C GLU A 384 12.51 -1.67 4.91
N LYS A 385 13.64 -0.96 4.95
CA LYS A 385 13.69 0.49 4.71
C LYS A 385 13.24 0.84 3.29
N GLU A 386 13.69 0.08 2.29
CA GLU A 386 13.24 0.22 0.90
C GLU A 386 11.74 -0.03 0.75
N LEU A 387 11.21 -1.08 1.39
CA LEU A 387 9.78 -1.41 1.36
C LEU A 387 8.91 -0.32 2.00
N ASN A 388 9.28 0.17 3.18
CA ASN A 388 8.54 1.20 3.91
C ASN A 388 8.56 2.54 3.15
N ASN A 389 9.72 2.93 2.63
CA ASN A 389 9.84 4.12 1.78
C ASN A 389 9.01 4.00 0.50
N TRP A 390 8.98 2.81 -0.11
CA TRP A 390 8.16 2.55 -1.28
C TRP A 390 6.65 2.65 -0.94
N LEU A 391 6.20 2.02 0.14
CA LEU A 391 4.80 2.11 0.60
C LEU A 391 4.40 3.56 0.86
N ALA A 392 5.24 4.31 1.56
CA ALA A 392 5.00 5.72 1.84
C ALA A 392 4.90 6.56 0.56
N SER A 393 5.80 6.35 -0.41
CA SER A 393 5.75 7.04 -1.70
C SER A 393 4.47 6.72 -2.49
N THR A 394 3.96 5.50 -2.35
CA THR A 394 2.71 5.05 -2.96
C THR A 394 1.51 5.78 -2.34
N PHE A 395 1.44 5.87 -1.01
CA PHE A 395 0.38 6.61 -0.33
C PHE A 395 0.43 8.12 -0.63
N GLU A 396 1.63 8.72 -0.74
CA GLU A 396 1.79 10.11 -1.18
C GLU A 396 1.29 10.31 -2.62
N ALA A 397 1.64 9.40 -3.54
CA ALA A 397 1.16 9.46 -4.92
C ALA A 397 -0.37 9.32 -4.98
N LEU A 398 -0.95 8.41 -4.20
CA LEU A 398 -2.41 8.26 -4.08
C LEU A 398 -3.07 9.53 -3.52
N ALA A 399 -2.51 10.13 -2.47
CA ALA A 399 -2.99 11.38 -1.90
C ALA A 399 -2.92 12.55 -2.90
N ALA A 400 -1.87 12.61 -3.73
CA ALA A 400 -1.71 13.61 -4.78
C ALA A 400 -2.66 13.39 -5.98
N MET A 401 -3.12 12.16 -6.19
CA MET A 401 -4.10 11.82 -7.23
C MET A 401 -5.55 12.17 -6.83
N ILE A 402 -5.83 12.36 -5.54
CA ILE A 402 -7.12 12.88 -5.08
C ILE A 402 -7.22 14.34 -5.53
N VAL A 403 -7.93 14.53 -6.65
CA VAL A 403 -8.14 15.82 -7.33
C VAL A 403 -8.50 16.91 -6.33
N GLU A 404 -7.69 17.97 -6.29
CA GLU A 404 -8.07 19.23 -5.65
C GLU A 404 -9.23 19.83 -6.42
N PRO A 405 -10.42 20.01 -5.81
CA PRO A 405 -11.43 20.85 -6.42
C PRO A 405 -10.90 22.28 -6.40
N TYR A 406 -11.01 22.94 -7.55
CA TYR A 406 -10.78 24.36 -7.76
C TYR A 406 -11.34 25.18 -6.59
N THR A 407 -10.50 26.02 -6.00
CA THR A 407 -10.87 27.01 -4.99
C THR A 407 -11.94 27.93 -5.56
N GLN A 408 -13.20 27.70 -5.19
CA GLN A 408 -14.18 28.78 -5.14
C GLN A 408 -14.17 29.36 -3.74
N GLN A 409 -14.01 30.68 -3.70
CA GLN A 409 -13.98 31.55 -2.54
C GLN A 409 -14.95 31.10 -1.46
N GLU A 410 -14.45 31.13 -0.22
CA GLU A 410 -15.25 31.20 1.00
C GLU A 410 -16.27 32.33 0.84
N VAL A 411 -17.47 31.97 0.38
CA VAL A 411 -18.66 32.74 0.71
C VAL A 411 -19.01 32.31 2.11
N ALA A 412 -18.76 33.21 3.07
CA ALA A 412 -19.27 33.12 4.42
C ALA A 412 -20.75 32.70 4.37
N SER A 413 -21.02 31.45 4.73
CA SER A 413 -22.39 30.96 4.89
C SER A 413 -22.96 31.64 6.12
N LYS A 414 -23.82 32.62 5.89
CA LYS A 414 -24.77 33.14 6.87
C LYS A 414 -25.42 31.97 7.61
N ASP A 415 -25.19 31.94 8.92
CA ASP A 415 -26.00 31.23 9.89
C ASP A 415 -27.48 31.40 9.53
N SER A 416 -28.10 30.31 9.11
CA SER A 416 -29.55 30.24 8.97
C SER A 416 -30.01 28.79 9.11
N GLY A 417 -30.63 28.51 10.26
CA GLY A 417 -31.64 27.47 10.38
C GLY A 417 -31.23 26.19 11.08
N ALA A 418 -31.20 26.25 12.43
CA ALA A 418 -31.62 25.22 13.37
C ALA A 418 -31.00 23.81 13.26
N GLU A 419 -30.00 23.52 14.09
CA GLU A 419 -29.78 22.17 14.62
C GLU A 419 -29.60 22.18 16.13
N ASN A 420 -30.44 21.41 16.79
CA ASN A 420 -30.72 21.39 18.21
C ASN A 420 -29.68 20.52 18.93
N ASN A 421 -28.41 20.94 18.99
CA ASN A 421 -27.40 20.22 19.75
C ASN A 421 -27.65 20.41 21.25
N GLN A 422 -28.25 19.40 21.90
CA GLN A 422 -28.64 19.46 23.32
C GLN A 422 -27.45 19.50 24.29
N TRP A 423 -26.26 19.02 23.88
CA TRP A 423 -25.10 18.86 24.75
C TRP A 423 -23.85 19.57 24.22
N GLN A 424 -23.16 20.33 25.10
CA GLN A 424 -21.86 20.94 24.81
C GLN A 424 -20.75 20.19 25.56
N VAL A 425 -19.71 19.81 24.83
CA VAL A 425 -18.54 19.10 25.38
C VAL A 425 -17.41 20.10 25.67
N LYS A 426 -16.87 20.05 26.89
CA LYS A 426 -15.68 20.81 27.30
C LYS A 426 -14.58 19.84 27.70
N VAL A 427 -13.36 20.09 27.24
CA VAL A 427 -12.19 19.23 27.50
C VAL A 427 -11.12 20.02 28.23
N GLY A 428 -10.51 19.41 29.25
CA GLY A 428 -9.37 19.95 29.98
C GLY A 428 -8.35 18.84 30.23
N THR A 429 -7.07 19.17 30.19
CA THR A 429 -5.96 18.22 30.30
C THR A 429 -4.85 18.75 31.22
N ALA A 430 -4.09 17.83 31.82
CA ALA A 430 -2.91 18.12 32.61
C ALA A 430 -1.91 16.97 32.43
N ALA A 431 -0.62 17.28 32.27
CA ALA A 431 0.44 16.29 32.07
C ALA A 431 1.74 16.72 32.76
N ILE A 432 2.53 15.74 33.21
CA ILE A 432 3.82 15.96 33.88
C ILE A 432 4.84 14.95 33.33
N PRO A 433 6.03 15.37 32.87
CA PRO A 433 7.05 14.47 32.36
C PRO A 433 7.71 13.63 33.46
N ARG A 434 8.23 12.46 33.07
CA ARG A 434 8.92 11.53 33.98
C ARG A 434 10.38 11.95 34.18
N TYR A 435 10.80 12.23 35.42
CA TYR A 435 12.18 12.48 35.87
C TYR A 435 12.94 13.63 35.14
N GLN A 436 12.72 14.90 35.52
CA GLN A 436 13.51 16.05 35.05
C GLN A 436 13.71 16.13 33.51
N SER A 437 12.91 15.41 32.72
CA SER A 437 12.94 15.48 31.26
C SER A 437 12.04 16.61 30.78
N ASP A 438 12.45 17.27 29.72
CA ASP A 438 11.65 18.32 29.08
C ASP A 438 10.58 17.74 28.12
N ILE A 439 10.55 16.42 27.95
CA ILE A 439 9.73 15.72 26.95
C ILE A 439 8.78 14.75 27.65
N ILE A 440 7.50 14.85 27.31
CA ILE A 440 6.41 14.01 27.78
C ILE A 440 6.22 12.87 26.77
N GLY A 441 6.22 11.62 27.24
CA GLY A 441 6.02 10.44 26.39
C GLY A 441 4.55 10.19 26.04
N ASP A 442 3.64 10.67 26.88
CA ASP A 442 2.19 10.57 26.70
C ASP A 442 1.69 11.65 25.75
N ALA A 443 0.77 11.29 24.86
CA ALA A 443 0.11 12.21 23.94
C ALA A 443 -1.38 12.29 24.26
N TYR A 444 -1.99 13.45 24.02
CA TYR A 444 -3.44 13.62 24.11
C TYR A 444 -3.96 14.35 22.88
N LEU A 445 -5.21 14.07 22.51
CA LEU A 445 -5.87 14.71 21.38
C LEU A 445 -7.36 14.89 21.68
N ALA A 446 -7.87 16.10 21.44
CA ALA A 446 -9.30 16.38 21.37
C ALA A 446 -9.63 16.99 20.01
N SER A 447 -10.52 16.36 19.24
CA SER A 447 -10.84 16.78 17.88
C SER A 447 -12.31 16.54 17.55
N ARG A 448 -12.90 17.41 16.72
CA ARG A 448 -14.27 17.25 16.22
C ARG A 448 -14.26 16.45 14.93
N LEU A 449 -14.90 15.29 14.90
CA LEU A 449 -14.95 14.40 13.73
C LEU A 449 -16.03 14.83 12.73
N THR A 450 -17.23 15.07 13.25
CA THR A 450 -18.42 15.59 12.57
C THR A 450 -19.09 16.63 13.49
N PRO A 451 -20.07 17.43 13.01
CA PRO A 451 -20.76 18.41 13.86
C PRO A 451 -21.23 17.85 15.21
N ASP A 452 -21.70 16.59 15.20
CA ASP A 452 -22.27 15.93 16.38
C ASP A 452 -21.35 14.91 17.06
N LYS A 453 -20.12 14.69 16.57
CA LYS A 453 -19.19 13.72 17.16
C LYS A 453 -17.85 14.35 17.53
N GLN A 454 -17.45 14.17 18.79
CA GLN A 454 -16.18 14.62 19.32
C GLN A 454 -15.33 13.43 19.77
N LEU A 455 -14.08 13.41 19.32
CA LEU A 455 -13.06 12.46 19.74
C LEU A 455 -12.24 13.07 20.87
N VAL A 456 -12.05 12.31 21.94
CA VAL A 456 -11.05 12.55 22.99
C VAL A 456 -10.19 11.31 23.06
N ALA A 457 -8.88 11.48 23.04
CA ALA A 457 -7.93 10.38 22.94
C ALA A 457 -6.69 10.65 23.80
N LEU A 458 -6.17 9.60 24.41
CA LEU A 458 -4.92 9.58 25.16
C LEU A 458 -4.09 8.38 24.70
N ALA A 459 -2.79 8.56 24.58
CA ALA A 459 -1.85 7.51 24.26
C ALA A 459 -0.64 7.56 25.20
N ASP A 460 -0.21 6.40 25.68
CA ASP A 460 1.04 6.24 26.44
C ASP A 460 1.96 5.32 25.65
N GLY A 461 3.02 5.91 25.09
CA GLY A 461 4.01 5.22 24.27
C GLY A 461 5.04 4.51 25.13
N MET A 462 5.42 3.30 24.75
CA MET A 462 6.40 2.52 25.50
C MET A 462 7.75 3.28 25.64
N GLY A 463 8.25 3.38 26.87
CA GLY A 463 9.59 3.90 27.18
C GLY A 463 9.57 5.25 27.88
N GLY A 464 10.36 6.21 27.38
CA GLY A 464 10.40 7.58 27.90
C GLY A 464 11.27 8.49 27.03
N GLY A 465 10.96 9.78 27.02
CA GLY A 465 11.61 10.76 26.14
C GLY A 465 11.01 10.76 24.73
N CYS A 466 11.83 11.14 23.72
CA CYS A 466 11.37 11.35 22.35
C CYS A 466 10.72 10.12 21.70
N GLU A 467 11.25 8.91 21.92
CA GLU A 467 10.72 7.69 21.28
C GLU A 467 9.29 7.38 21.72
N ALA A 468 9.01 7.51 23.02
CA ALA A 468 7.66 7.35 23.57
C ALA A 468 6.72 8.45 23.03
N ALA A 469 7.20 9.70 23.01
CA ALA A 469 6.45 10.84 22.51
C ALA A 469 6.10 10.72 21.02
N ASP A 470 7.04 10.25 20.20
CA ASP A 470 6.84 10.06 18.77
C ASP A 470 5.85 8.91 18.50
N THR A 471 6.00 7.79 19.21
CA THR A 471 5.09 6.64 19.10
C THR A 471 3.66 7.01 19.49
N SER A 472 3.48 7.70 20.62
CA SER A 472 2.16 8.10 21.13
C SER A 472 1.50 9.16 20.24
N ASN A 473 2.24 10.20 19.81
CA ASN A 473 1.71 11.25 18.93
C ASN A 473 1.32 10.68 17.56
N THR A 474 2.20 9.89 16.93
CA THR A 474 1.94 9.30 15.62
C THR A 474 0.66 8.44 15.64
N ALA A 475 0.48 7.64 16.69
CA ALA A 475 -0.71 6.81 16.85
C ALA A 475 -2.00 7.66 16.95
N LEU A 476 -1.99 8.72 17.75
CA LEU A 476 -3.16 9.60 17.91
C LEU A 476 -3.49 10.39 16.64
N GLU A 477 -2.49 10.88 15.93
CA GLU A 477 -2.69 11.61 14.68
C GLU A 477 -3.27 10.71 13.58
N LEU A 478 -2.75 9.49 13.43
CA LEU A 478 -3.30 8.51 12.49
C LEU A 478 -4.76 8.14 12.81
N VAL A 479 -5.06 7.87 14.09
CA VAL A 479 -6.43 7.59 14.54
C VAL A 479 -7.36 8.77 14.20
N ARG A 480 -6.95 10.00 14.52
CA ARG A 480 -7.72 11.21 14.20
C ARG A 480 -8.00 11.30 12.71
N ASP A 481 -6.98 11.14 11.87
CA ASP A 481 -7.08 11.40 10.44
C ASP A 481 -7.95 10.35 9.75
N LEU A 482 -7.81 9.07 10.13
CA LEU A 482 -8.65 7.98 9.63
C LEU A 482 -10.11 8.16 10.04
N LEU A 483 -10.38 8.43 11.33
CA LEU A 483 -11.75 8.68 11.79
C LEU A 483 -12.37 9.92 11.15
N SER A 484 -11.57 10.99 10.97
CA SER A 484 -12.02 12.22 10.33
C SER A 484 -12.35 12.01 8.85
N ALA A 485 -11.62 11.12 8.17
CA ALA A 485 -11.91 10.66 6.81
C ALA A 485 -13.13 9.75 6.70
N GLY A 486 -13.72 9.34 7.83
CA GLY A 486 -14.93 8.54 7.89
C GLY A 486 -14.70 7.04 7.88
N PHE A 487 -13.46 6.59 8.10
CA PHE A 487 -13.20 5.18 8.35
C PHE A 487 -13.84 4.75 9.67
N PRO A 488 -14.42 3.54 9.75
CA PRO A 488 -14.97 3.03 10.98
C PRO A 488 -13.83 2.73 12.00
N MET A 489 -14.18 2.75 13.29
CA MET A 489 -13.20 2.72 14.39
C MET A 489 -12.34 1.46 14.40
N ASP A 490 -12.93 0.30 14.13
CA ASP A 490 -12.26 -0.98 13.98
C ASP A 490 -11.17 -0.95 12.90
N VAL A 491 -11.51 -0.47 11.70
CA VAL A 491 -10.57 -0.34 10.57
C VAL A 491 -9.48 0.67 10.89
N ALA A 492 -9.82 1.80 11.51
CA ALA A 492 -8.85 2.81 11.89
C ALA A 492 -7.79 2.25 12.86
N LEU A 493 -8.24 1.56 13.91
CA LEU A 493 -7.35 1.01 14.93
C LEU A 493 -6.51 -0.16 14.42
N GLN A 494 -7.09 -1.04 13.59
CA GLN A 494 -6.33 -2.10 12.92
C GLN A 494 -5.27 -1.53 11.96
N THR A 495 -5.59 -0.44 11.25
CA THR A 495 -4.64 0.22 10.35
C THR A 495 -3.48 0.82 11.14
N VAL A 496 -3.77 1.57 12.21
CA VAL A 496 -2.74 2.15 13.09
C VAL A 496 -1.85 1.05 13.67
N ASN A 497 -2.43 -0.05 14.12
CA ASN A 497 -1.70 -1.21 14.62
C ASN A 497 -0.71 -1.79 13.61
N ARG A 498 -1.16 -2.01 12.37
CA ARG A 498 -0.31 -2.53 11.29
C ARG A 498 0.79 -1.54 10.94
N VAL A 499 0.50 -0.24 10.91
CA VAL A 499 1.52 0.79 10.65
C VAL A 499 2.58 0.80 11.75
N LEU A 500 2.19 0.69 13.03
CA LEU A 500 3.15 0.61 14.14
C LEU A 500 4.00 -0.66 14.10
N LEU A 501 3.40 -1.81 13.77
CA LEU A 501 4.14 -3.07 13.56
C LEU A 501 5.17 -2.98 12.42
N LEU A 502 4.85 -2.26 11.33
CA LEU A 502 5.75 -2.08 10.19
C LEU A 502 6.88 -1.07 10.45
N ARG A 503 6.69 -0.14 11.39
CA ARG A 503 7.63 0.94 11.69
C ARG A 503 8.90 0.45 12.40
N SER A 504 8.86 -0.73 13.06
CA SER A 504 10.00 -1.19 13.86
C SER A 504 10.20 -2.70 13.84
N GLY A 505 11.43 -3.14 13.58
CA GLY A 505 11.89 -4.51 13.85
C GLY A 505 12.02 -4.87 15.35
N LYS A 506 11.39 -4.09 16.24
CA LYS A 506 11.27 -4.30 17.69
C LYS A 506 9.78 -4.20 18.06
N GLU A 507 9.39 -4.82 19.17
CA GLU A 507 8.04 -4.71 19.76
C GLU A 507 7.78 -3.28 20.29
N ILE A 508 7.56 -2.30 19.41
CA ILE A 508 7.15 -0.94 19.80
C ILE A 508 5.63 -0.91 19.85
N PHE A 509 5.10 -0.64 21.04
CA PHE A 509 3.67 -0.54 21.27
C PHE A 509 3.29 0.71 22.05
N THR A 510 2.03 1.09 21.91
CA THR A 510 1.42 2.23 22.61
C THR A 510 0.06 1.82 23.14
N THR A 511 -0.25 2.27 24.35
CA THR A 511 -1.62 2.12 24.86
C THR A 511 -2.49 3.22 24.25
N LEU A 512 -3.76 2.93 23.99
CA LEU A 512 -4.73 3.92 23.52
C LEU A 512 -5.98 3.91 24.39
N ASP A 513 -6.40 5.09 24.82
CA ASP A 513 -7.68 5.34 25.48
C ASP A 513 -8.47 6.36 24.67
N LEU A 514 -9.57 5.92 24.05
CA LEU A 514 -10.34 6.72 23.12
C LEU A 514 -11.79 6.84 23.60
N ALA A 515 -12.35 8.03 23.52
CA ALA A 515 -13.76 8.29 23.76
C ALA A 515 -14.35 9.07 22.57
N VAL A 516 -15.39 8.50 21.95
CA VAL A 516 -16.20 9.18 20.93
C VAL A 516 -17.51 9.59 21.56
N ILE A 517 -17.72 10.90 21.68
CA ILE A 517 -18.90 11.50 22.28
C ILE A 517 -19.83 11.96 21.16
N ASN A 518 -21.05 11.42 21.13
CA ASN A 518 -22.11 11.86 20.24
C ASN A 518 -23.03 12.85 20.95
N SER A 519 -22.89 14.14 20.65
CA SER A 519 -23.65 15.22 21.29
C SER A 519 -25.12 15.28 20.86
N ALA A 520 -25.46 14.69 19.72
CA ALA A 520 -26.86 14.61 19.28
C ALA A 520 -27.61 13.46 19.97
N ALA A 521 -26.94 12.32 20.18
CA ALA A 521 -27.54 11.15 20.82
C ALA A 521 -27.38 11.12 22.34
N GLY A 522 -26.43 11.88 22.91
CA GLY A 522 -26.09 11.79 24.33
C GLY A 522 -25.41 10.49 24.71
N ILE A 523 -24.67 9.86 23.77
CA ILE A 523 -24.01 8.57 23.98
C ILE A 523 -22.50 8.75 23.85
N MET A 524 -21.75 8.11 24.74
CA MET A 524 -20.30 8.01 24.68
C MET A 524 -19.88 6.56 24.40
N GLU A 525 -18.96 6.38 23.46
CA GLU A 525 -18.32 5.11 23.15
C GLU A 525 -16.84 5.17 23.56
N LEU A 526 -16.44 4.30 24.49
CA LEU A 526 -15.07 4.18 24.96
C LEU A 526 -14.39 2.96 24.36
N PHE A 527 -13.16 3.15 23.90
CA PHE A 527 -12.29 2.11 23.36
C PHE A 527 -10.98 2.12 24.14
N LYS A 528 -10.72 1.02 24.86
CA LYS A 528 -9.52 0.85 25.67
C LYS A 528 -8.63 -0.19 25.01
N LEU A 529 -7.36 0.13 24.77
CA LEU A 529 -6.33 -0.73 24.19
C LEU A 529 -5.07 -0.67 25.05
N GLY A 530 -4.94 -1.61 26.00
CA GLY A 530 -3.85 -1.60 26.97
C GLY A 530 -3.88 -0.43 27.97
N ALA A 531 -4.94 0.37 27.96
CA ALA A 531 -5.06 1.59 28.76
C ALA A 531 -5.60 1.33 30.17
N CYS A 532 -5.31 2.26 31.08
CA CYS A 532 -5.83 2.25 32.45
C CYS A 532 -7.36 2.44 32.51
N PRO A 533 -8.01 2.07 33.63
CA PRO A 533 -9.43 2.34 33.85
C PRO A 533 -9.77 3.85 33.77
N SER A 534 -10.93 4.16 33.20
CA SER A 534 -11.52 5.51 33.23
C SER A 534 -12.64 5.58 34.26
N PHE A 535 -13.01 6.79 34.65
CA PHE A 535 -14.05 7.04 35.62
C PHE A 535 -15.09 8.00 35.03
N VAL A 536 -16.37 7.66 35.20
CA VAL A 536 -17.50 8.56 34.91
C VAL A 536 -18.14 8.96 36.23
N ARG A 537 -18.25 10.26 36.46
CA ARG A 537 -18.89 10.82 37.65
C ARG A 537 -20.22 11.48 37.29
N ARG A 538 -21.31 11.01 37.86
CA ARG A 538 -22.68 11.52 37.66
C ARG A 538 -23.44 11.54 38.97
N ASP A 539 -24.09 12.65 39.29
CA ASP A 539 -24.94 12.80 40.49
C ASP A 539 -24.29 12.33 41.81
N GLY A 540 -22.97 12.56 41.95
CA GLY A 540 -22.20 12.13 43.13
C GLY A 540 -21.74 10.67 43.11
N MET A 541 -22.20 9.85 42.16
CA MET A 541 -21.72 8.48 41.95
C MET A 541 -20.53 8.45 40.99
N VAL A 542 -19.60 7.51 41.22
CA VAL A 542 -18.44 7.26 40.34
C VAL A 542 -18.52 5.84 39.82
N LYS A 543 -18.63 5.69 38.50
CA LYS A 543 -18.60 4.41 37.79
C LYS A 543 -17.21 4.20 37.19
N ILE A 544 -16.66 3.00 37.37
CA ILE A 544 -15.36 2.61 36.81
C ILE A 544 -15.60 1.91 35.48
N LEU A 545 -14.92 2.36 34.44
CA LEU A 545 -14.99 1.80 33.10
C LEU A 545 -13.62 1.22 32.75
N SER A 546 -13.53 -0.10 32.70
CA SER A 546 -12.29 -0.81 32.39
C SER A 546 -12.57 -1.97 31.44
N ARG A 547 -11.66 -2.21 30.51
CA ARG A 547 -11.64 -3.40 29.67
C ARG A 547 -10.21 -3.88 29.55
N HIS A 548 -10.02 -5.20 29.58
CA HIS A 548 -8.72 -5.80 29.34
C HIS A 548 -8.55 -6.04 27.85
N SER A 549 -7.57 -5.38 27.26
CA SER A 549 -7.18 -5.49 25.86
C SER A 549 -5.70 -5.20 25.77
N LEU A 550 -5.07 -5.69 24.70
CA LEU A 550 -3.64 -5.49 24.50
C LEU A 550 -3.36 -4.10 23.88
N PRO A 551 -2.20 -3.50 24.19
CA PRO A 551 -1.73 -2.31 23.51
C PRO A 551 -1.62 -2.49 22.00
N VAL A 552 -1.68 -1.37 21.28
CA VAL A 552 -1.50 -1.32 19.82
C VAL A 552 -0.01 -1.42 19.49
N GLY A 553 0.35 -2.24 18.50
CA GLY A 553 1.74 -2.49 18.08
C GLY A 553 2.31 -3.82 18.57
N ILE A 554 1.49 -4.71 19.17
CA ILE A 554 1.93 -6.02 19.69
C ILE A 554 1.41 -7.20 18.85
N LEU A 555 0.11 -7.27 18.61
CA LEU A 555 -0.53 -8.39 17.91
C LEU A 555 -0.97 -7.97 16.51
N GLU A 556 -0.93 -8.88 15.54
CA GLU A 556 -1.39 -8.60 14.16
C GLU A 556 -2.89 -8.28 14.07
N GLU A 557 -3.70 -8.92 14.91
CA GLU A 557 -5.14 -8.73 14.99
C GLU A 557 -5.63 -8.69 16.44
N PHE A 558 -6.59 -7.81 16.71
CA PHE A 558 -7.27 -7.70 18.00
C PHE A 558 -8.72 -7.27 17.79
N GLN A 559 -9.58 -7.67 18.72
CA GLN A 559 -10.98 -7.29 18.71
C GLN A 559 -11.16 -5.92 19.37
N VAL A 560 -11.86 -5.04 18.66
CA VAL A 560 -12.22 -3.70 19.14
C VAL A 560 -13.67 -3.76 19.60
N GLU A 561 -13.88 -3.76 20.91
CA GLU A 561 -15.22 -3.73 21.48
C GLU A 561 -15.44 -2.41 22.25
N PRO A 562 -16.47 -1.61 21.89
CA PRO A 562 -16.79 -0.39 22.62
C PRO A 562 -17.41 -0.70 23.99
N ILE A 563 -17.14 0.17 24.96
CA ILE A 563 -17.98 0.34 26.15
C ILE A 563 -18.91 1.52 25.84
N GLN A 564 -20.21 1.28 25.76
CA GLN A 564 -21.21 2.34 25.59
C GLN A 564 -21.73 2.83 26.93
N GLU A 565 -21.83 4.14 27.07
CA GLU A 565 -22.40 4.82 28.24
C GLU A 565 -23.30 5.97 27.79
N ASP A 566 -24.47 6.08 28.42
CA ASP A 566 -25.37 7.21 28.26
C ASP A 566 -24.89 8.39 29.13
N LEU A 567 -24.79 9.58 28.53
CA LEU A 567 -24.26 10.79 29.16
C LEU A 567 -25.28 11.52 30.05
#